data_AF-K1RDG9-F1
#
_entry.id   AF-K1RDG9-F1
#
_cell.length_a   1.000
_cell.length_b   1.000
_cell.length_c   1.000
_cell.angle_alpha   90.00
_cell.angle_beta   90.00
_cell.angle_gamma   90.00
#
_symmetry.space_group_name_H-M   'P 1'
#
loop_
_entity.id
_entity.type
_entity.pdbx_description
1 polymer ?
#
loop_
_entity_poly.entity_id
_entity_poly.type
_entity_poly.pdbx_seq_one_letter_code
_entity_poly.pdbx_strand_id
1 'polypeptide(L)' 'MKLVNTLIANTKGDGEKAGEDFWVKSERLFYCALIGYIWYEAPEEEKNFTTLLEMINASEAREDDPEFQSPVDLMFER' A
#
# COMPACT_ATOMS: atom_id res chain seq x y z
N MET A 1 -4.42 -8.39 12.48
CA MET A 1 -4.09 -8.42 11.05
C MET A 1 -2.75 -9.12 10.85
N LYS A 2 -2.73 -10.44 10.61
CA LYS A 2 -1.49 -11.21 10.42
C LYS A 2 -0.86 -10.95 9.04
N LEU A 3 -1.70 -10.80 8.01
CA LEU A 3 -1.27 -10.61 6.62
C LEU A 3 -0.41 -9.36 6.41
N VAL A 4 -0.87 -8.20 6.86
CA VAL A 4 -0.14 -6.93 6.72
C VAL A 4 1.22 -6.98 7.42
N ASN A 5 1.25 -7.58 8.62
CA ASN A 5 2.51 -7.76 9.35
C ASN A 5 3.48 -8.68 8.58
N THR A 6 2.97 -9.70 7.88
CA THR A 6 3.78 -10.57 7.03
C THR A 6 4.37 -9.82 5.85
N LEU A 7 3.59 -8.96 5.16
CA LEU A 7 4.11 -8.16 4.05
C LEU A 7 5.26 -7.24 4.49
N ILE A 8 5.05 -6.47 5.56
CA ILE A 8 6.05 -5.57 6.15
C ILE A 8 7.32 -6.33 6.58
N ALA A 9 7.16 -7.50 7.19
CA ALA A 9 8.31 -8.29 7.61
C ALA A 9 9.19 -8.77 6.44
N ASN A 10 8.59 -8.97 5.26
CA ASN A 10 9.32 -9.40 4.06
C ASN A 10 9.93 -8.24 3.26
N THR A 11 9.60 -6.98 3.56
CA THR A 11 10.15 -5.78 2.88
C THR A 11 11.19 -5.02 3.74
N LYS A 12 11.35 -5.40 5.01
CA LYS A 12 12.39 -4.85 5.89
C LYS A 12 13.79 -5.36 5.51
N GLY A 13 14.75 -4.45 5.32
CA GLY A 13 16.17 -4.79 5.17
C GLY A 13 16.88 -5.07 6.50
N ASP A 14 17.96 -5.85 6.49
CA ASP A 14 18.77 -6.18 7.68
C ASP A 14 19.70 -5.02 8.09
N GLY A 15 19.77 -4.67 9.38
CA GLY A 15 20.77 -3.77 9.96
C GLY A 15 20.21 -2.63 10.84
N GLU A 16 21.07 -1.69 11.27
CA GLU A 16 20.71 -0.52 12.11
C GLU A 16 19.65 0.42 11.47
N LYS A 17 19.36 0.23 10.18
CA LYS A 17 18.25 0.89 9.46
C LYS A 17 16.90 0.17 9.59
N ALA A 18 16.80 -0.88 10.41
CA ALA A 18 15.57 -1.65 10.64
C ALA A 18 14.44 -0.87 11.37
N GLY A 19 14.66 0.41 11.67
CA GLY A 19 13.79 1.20 12.53
C GLY A 19 13.73 2.67 12.18
N GLU A 20 13.11 3.02 11.06
CA GLU A 20 12.31 4.22 11.08
C GLU A 20 10.85 3.81 11.20
N ASP A 21 10.38 3.82 12.45
CA ASP A 21 9.01 3.54 12.88
C ASP A 21 7.98 4.27 11.99
N PHE A 22 8.35 5.44 11.46
CA PHE A 22 7.58 6.18 10.47
C PHE A 22 7.29 5.38 9.19
N TRP A 23 8.31 4.87 8.49
CA TRP A 23 8.10 4.16 7.21
C TRP A 23 7.34 2.86 7.42
N VAL A 24 7.66 2.13 8.50
CA VAL A 24 6.95 0.89 8.85
C VAL A 24 5.48 1.15 9.18
N LYS A 25 5.18 2.21 9.93
CA LYS A 25 3.79 2.60 10.22
C LYS A 25 3.07 3.09 8.98
N SER A 26 3.74 3.87 8.12
CA SER A 26 3.16 4.41 6.88
C SER A 26 2.83 3.29 5.90
N GLU A 27 3.77 2.37 5.65
CA GLU A 27 3.57 1.17 4.82
C GLU A 27 2.42 0.31 5.36
N ARG A 28 2.35 0.13 6.70
CA ARG A 28 1.24 -0.58 7.34
C ARG A 28 -0.10 0.08 7.07
N LEU A 29 -0.20 1.39 7.29
CA LEU A 29 -1.45 2.13 7.08
C LEU A 29 -1.86 2.09 5.62
N PHE A 30 -0.90 2.24 4.71
CA PHE A 30 -1.11 2.15 3.27
C PHE A 30 -1.66 0.79 2.85
N TYR A 31 -1.01 -0.32 3.22
CA TYR A 31 -1.52 -1.66 2.90
C TYR A 31 -2.88 -1.95 3.54
N CYS A 32 -3.12 -1.46 4.77
CA CYS A 32 -4.44 -1.58 5.39
C CYS A 32 -5.52 -0.85 4.58
N ALA A 33 -5.22 0.34 4.05
CA ALA A 33 -6.16 1.11 3.24
C ALA A 33 -6.46 0.38 1.92
N LEU A 34 -5.44 -0.08 1.20
CA LEU A 34 -5.62 -0.81 -0.06
C LEU A 34 -6.39 -2.13 0.14
N ILE A 35 -6.00 -2.94 1.12
CA ILE A 35 -6.69 -4.19 1.42
C ILE A 35 -8.13 -3.92 1.88
N GLY A 36 -8.35 -2.86 2.66
CA GLY A 36 -9.68 -2.43 3.05
C GLY A 36 -10.54 -2.09 1.84
N TYR A 37 -10.02 -1.26 0.93
CA TYR A 37 -10.69 -0.90 -0.31
C TYR A 37 -11.05 -2.14 -1.14
N ILE A 38 -10.08 -3.03 -1.39
CA ILE A 38 -10.31 -4.29 -2.12
C ILE A 38 -11.40 -5.12 -1.45
N TRP A 39 -11.36 -5.25 -0.12
CA TRP A 39 -12.30 -6.09 0.60
C TRP A 39 -13.74 -5.57 0.54
N TYR A 40 -13.92 -4.26 0.63
CA TYR A 40 -15.24 -3.63 0.74
C TYR A 40 -15.83 -3.23 -0.62
N GLU A 41 -15.01 -2.80 -1.58
CA GLU A 41 -15.46 -2.20 -2.85
C GLU A 41 -15.22 -3.10 -4.07
N ALA A 42 -14.19 -3.97 -4.06
CA ALA A 42 -13.86 -4.76 -5.24
C ALA A 42 -14.78 -5.99 -5.42
N PRO A 43 -15.00 -6.43 -6.67
CA PRO A 43 -15.63 -7.71 -6.97
C PRO A 43 -14.93 -8.89 -6.28
N GLU A 44 -15.67 -9.96 -6.01
CA GLU A 44 -15.14 -11.10 -5.24
C GLU A 44 -13.94 -11.76 -5.93
N GLU A 45 -13.95 -11.82 -7.26
CA GLU A 45 -12.85 -12.32 -8.09
C GLU A 45 -11.55 -11.50 -7.99
N GLU A 46 -11.65 -10.23 -7.59
CA GLU A 46 -10.53 -9.29 -7.45
C GLU A 46 -10.00 -9.21 -6.00
N LYS A 47 -10.59 -9.95 -5.05
CA LYS A 47 -10.14 -9.98 -3.65
C LYS A 47 -8.92 -10.89 -3.45
N ASN A 48 -7.85 -10.56 -4.15
CA ASN A 48 -6.65 -11.37 -4.21
C ASN A 48 -5.37 -10.50 -4.19
N PHE A 49 -4.22 -11.16 -4.08
CA PHE A 49 -2.92 -10.48 -4.01
C PHE A 49 -2.50 -9.81 -5.32
N THR A 50 -2.95 -10.31 -6.46
CA THR A 50 -2.63 -9.70 -7.76
C THR A 50 -3.18 -8.28 -7.81
N THR A 51 -4.45 -8.10 -7.45
CA THR A 51 -5.09 -6.77 -7.37
C THR A 51 -4.37 -5.85 -6.37
N LEU A 52 -3.95 -6.37 -5.22
CA LEU A 52 -3.15 -5.59 -4.26
C LEU A 52 -1.82 -5.11 -4.88
N LEU A 53 -1.11 -5.97 -5.60
CA LEU A 53 0.16 -5.61 -6.25
C LEU A 53 -0.05 -4.61 -7.38
N GLU A 54 -1.14 -4.74 -8.14
CA GLU A 54 -1.52 -3.78 -9.19
C GLU A 54 -1.79 -2.40 -8.60
N MET A 55 -2.53 -2.31 -7.49
CA MET A 55 -2.78 -1.04 -6.80
C MET A 55 -1.49 -0.41 -6.27
N ILE A 56 -0.57 -1.21 -5.69
CA ILE A 56 0.74 -0.70 -5.24
C ILE A 56 1.53 -0.13 -6.43
N ASN A 57 1.59 -0.82 -7.56
CA ASN A 57 2.27 -0.33 -8.76
C ASN A 57 1.61 0.94 -9.32
N ALA A 58 0.30 1.07 -9.18
CA ALA A 58 -0.47 2.23 -9.59
C ALA A 58 -0.44 3.40 -8.58
N SER A 59 0.34 3.30 -7.49
CA SER A 59 0.49 4.33 -6.47
C SER A 59 1.78 5.13 -6.64
N GLU A 60 2.12 5.49 -7.88
CA GLU A 60 3.36 6.23 -8.17
C GLU A 60 3.33 7.61 -7.52
N ALA A 61 4.48 8.05 -6.99
CA ALA A 61 4.69 9.42 -6.56
C ALA A 61 5.74 10.08 -7.45
N ARG A 62 5.56 11.37 -7.77
CA ARG A 62 6.50 12.14 -8.57
C ARG A 62 7.16 13.22 -7.71
N GLU A 63 8.49 13.22 -7.65
CA GLU A 63 9.24 14.18 -6.82
C GLU A 63 9.22 15.60 -7.41
N ASP A 64 9.03 15.72 -8.72
CA ASP A 64 9.05 16.97 -9.48
C ASP A 64 7.67 17.62 -9.67
N ASP A 65 6.59 16.91 -9.34
CA ASP A 65 5.22 17.40 -9.48
C ASP A 65 4.40 17.06 -8.23
N PRO A 66 4.30 18.00 -7.26
CA PRO A 66 3.55 17.78 -6.02
C PRO A 66 2.02 17.76 -6.22
N GLU A 67 1.53 18.21 -7.38
CA GLU A 67 0.10 18.18 -7.72
C GLU A 67 -0.26 16.89 -8.48
N PHE A 68 0.72 16.03 -8.79
CA PHE A 68 0.47 14.76 -9.43
C PHE A 68 -0.36 13.85 -8.52
N GLN A 69 -1.37 13.22 -9.12
CA GLN A 69 -2.22 12.24 -8.48
C GLN A 69 -2.12 10.91 -9.20
N SER A 70 -1.75 9.87 -8.46
CA SER A 70 -1.75 8.50 -8.99
C SER A 70 -3.19 8.00 -9.21
N PRO A 71 -3.38 6.96 -10.04
CA PRO A 71 -4.67 6.29 -10.14
C PRO A 71 -5.28 5.92 -8.78
N VAL A 72 -4.45 5.49 -7.81
CA VAL A 72 -4.92 5.16 -6.47
C VAL A 72 -5.34 6.40 -5.70
N ASP A 73 -4.64 7.53 -5.82
CA ASP A 73 -5.06 8.77 -5.17
C ASP A 73 -6.45 9.18 -5.64
N LEU A 74 -6.68 9.16 -6.97
CA LEU A 74 -7.98 9.47 -7.57
C LEU A 74 -9.09 8.49 -7.14
N MET A 75 -8.76 7.24 -6.82
CA MET A 75 -9.72 6.27 -6.29
C MET A 75 -10.16 6.60 -4.86
N PHE A 76 -9.27 7.19 -4.05
CA PHE A 76 -9.52 7.53 -2.64
C PHE A 76 -10.14 8.93 -2.45
N GLU A 77 -10.24 9.76 -3.49
CA GLU A 77 -10.86 11.09 -3.43
C GLU A 77 -12.41 11.09 -3.38
N ARG A 78 -13.04 9.92 -3.40
CA ARG A 78 -14.50 9.76 -3.51
C ARG A 78 -15.22 9.58 -2.17
#